data_AF-A0A964V8P8-F1
#
_entry.id   AF-A0A964V8P8-F1
#
_cell.length_a   1.000
_cell.length_b   1.000
_cell.length_c   1.000
_cell.angle_alpha   90.00
_cell.angle_beta   90.00
_cell.angle_gamma   90.00
#
_symmetry.space_group_name_H-M   'P 1'
#
loop_
_entity.id
_entity.type
_entity.pdbx_description
1 polymer ?
#
loop_
_entity_poly.entity_id
_entity_poly.type
_entity_poly.pdbx_seq_one_letter_code
_entity_poly.pdbx_strand_id
1 'polypeptide(L)'
;MEDSPEPSQTRVTGAASGSSSRADGLVDPGLTGHHPLSPEWRRAALKEMAAAPLELLVVGGGITGAGVARDAALRGMRVGLVERSDFASGTSSRSSKIIHGG
;
A
#
# COMPACT_ATOMS: atom_id res chain seq x y z
N MET A 1 -47.34 -9.41 -9.36
CA MET A 1 -46.15 -10.25 -9.14
C MET A 1 -45.00 -9.47 -9.75
N GLU A 2 -44.68 -8.39 -9.05
CA GLU A 2 -43.56 -7.50 -9.36
C GLU A 2 -42.25 -8.16 -8.91
N ASP A 3 -41.16 -7.62 -9.46
CA ASP A 3 -39.81 -7.59 -8.88
C ASP A 3 -38.95 -8.84 -9.12
N SER A 4 -37.77 -8.82 -9.74
CA SER A 4 -36.93 -7.79 -10.39
C SER A 4 -35.84 -8.56 -11.18
N PRO A 5 -35.30 -8.04 -12.30
CA PRO A 5 -34.21 -8.69 -13.02
C PRO A 5 -32.84 -8.51 -12.32
N GLU A 6 -32.07 -9.60 -12.34
CA GLU A 6 -30.66 -9.80 -11.95
C GLU A 6 -29.74 -8.56 -12.14
N PRO A 7 -28.88 -8.21 -11.16
CA PRO A 7 -27.97 -7.09 -11.31
C PRO A 7 -26.93 -7.37 -12.41
N SER A 8 -27.05 -6.58 -13.47
CA SER A 8 -26.14 -6.47 -14.60
C SER A 8 -24.71 -6.26 -14.13
N GLN A 9 -23.85 -7.23 -14.41
CA GLN A 9 -22.41 -7.04 -14.45
C GLN A 9 -22.10 -5.97 -15.51
N THR A 10 -21.87 -4.75 -15.06
CA THR A 10 -21.44 -3.63 -15.88
C THR A 10 -20.06 -3.94 -16.44
N ARG A 11 -20.04 -4.43 -17.68
CA ARG A 11 -18.85 -4.55 -18.51
C ARG A 11 -18.42 -3.15 -18.93
N VAL A 12 -17.39 -2.58 -18.30
CA VAL A 12 -16.71 -1.39 -18.82
C VAL A 12 -15.72 -1.83 -19.89
N THR A 13 -16.09 -1.67 -21.16
CA THR A 13 -15.15 -1.63 -22.29
C THR A 13 -14.73 -0.18 -22.53
N GLY A 14 -13.43 0.09 -22.58
CA GLY A 14 -12.91 1.39 -22.98
C GLY A 14 -11.40 1.34 -23.18
N ALA A 15 -10.95 0.97 -24.38
CA ALA A 15 -9.63 1.36 -24.85
C ALA A 15 -9.69 2.83 -25.25
N ALA A 16 -9.04 3.71 -24.49
CA ALA A 16 -8.81 5.09 -24.85
C ALA A 16 -7.32 5.40 -24.68
N SER A 17 -6.68 5.70 -25.81
CA SER A 17 -5.35 6.27 -25.92
C SER A 17 -5.29 7.62 -25.18
N GLY A 18 -4.41 7.75 -24.19
CA GLY A 18 -4.18 9.02 -23.52
C GLY A 18 -3.57 8.84 -22.14
N SER A 19 -2.47 9.53 -21.90
CA SER A 19 -1.71 9.50 -20.66
C SER A 19 -2.48 10.13 -19.48
N SER A 20 -3.31 9.37 -18.78
CA SER A 20 -3.80 9.72 -17.44
C SER A 20 -4.36 8.49 -16.70
N SER A 21 -3.51 7.76 -15.98
CA SER A 21 -3.95 6.74 -15.00
C SER A 21 -3.40 7.01 -13.60
N ARG A 22 -2.86 8.21 -13.34
CA ARG A 22 -2.08 8.55 -12.14
C ARG A 22 -2.89 8.63 -10.83
N ALA A 23 -4.12 8.12 -10.78
CA ALA A 23 -4.93 8.11 -9.57
C ALA A 23 -5.86 6.88 -9.39
N ASP A 24 -5.83 5.89 -10.29
CA ASP A 24 -6.62 4.65 -10.12
C ASP A 24 -5.86 3.57 -9.32
N GLY A 25 -4.65 3.88 -8.84
CA GLY A 25 -3.72 2.94 -8.22
C GLY A 25 -3.60 3.03 -6.69
N LEU A 26 -4.46 3.80 -6.00
CA LEU A 26 -4.54 3.72 -4.54
C LEU A 26 -5.24 2.40 -4.16
N VAL A 27 -4.50 1.30 -4.22
CA VAL A 27 -4.90 0.10 -3.50
C VAL A 27 -4.82 0.44 -2.01
N ASP A 28 -5.95 0.76 -1.38
CA ASP A 28 -6.43 0.14 -0.14
C ASP A 28 -7.71 0.85 0.37
N PRO A 29 -8.84 0.13 0.46
CA PRO A 29 -9.57 0.16 1.74
C PRO A 29 -9.95 -1.24 2.26
N GLY A 30 -9.27 -2.28 1.78
CA GLY A 30 -9.46 -3.65 2.16
C GLY A 30 -8.92 -4.57 1.08
N LEU A 31 -7.81 -5.25 1.36
CA LEU A 31 -7.60 -6.62 0.89
C LEU A 31 -8.69 -7.51 1.53
N THR A 32 -9.92 -7.32 1.02
CA THR A 32 -11.21 -7.28 1.73
C THR A 32 -11.45 -8.45 2.69
N GLY A 33 -11.22 -8.20 3.99
CA GLY A 33 -11.57 -9.11 5.08
C GLY A 33 -10.46 -9.37 6.10
N HIS A 34 -9.23 -8.93 5.83
CA HIS A 34 -8.08 -9.19 6.71
C HIS A 34 -7.63 -7.93 7.47
N HIS A 35 -7.22 -8.11 8.72
CA HIS A 35 -6.61 -7.04 9.51
C HIS A 35 -5.32 -6.55 8.82
N PRO A 36 -5.04 -5.24 8.74
CA PRO A 36 -3.91 -4.68 7.98
C PRO A 36 -2.51 -5.08 8.48
N LEU A 37 -2.42 -5.75 9.62
CA LEU A 37 -1.17 -6.32 10.16
C LEU A 37 -1.22 -7.85 10.30
N SER A 38 -2.19 -8.49 9.65
CA SER A 38 -2.32 -9.95 9.67
C SER A 38 -1.34 -10.63 8.69
N PRO A 39 -0.98 -11.90 8.93
CA PRO A 39 -0.22 -12.70 7.97
C PRO A 39 -0.90 -12.78 6.59
N GLU A 40 -2.23 -12.81 6.55
CA GLU A 40 -3.04 -12.85 5.33
C GLU A 40 -2.87 -11.56 4.52
N TRP A 41 -3.00 -10.41 5.18
CA TRP A 41 -2.77 -9.10 4.55
C TRP A 41 -1.35 -9.01 4.00
N ARG A 42 -0.34 -9.44 4.79
CA ARG A 42 1.07 -9.43 4.33
C ARG A 42 1.28 -10.25 3.06
N ARG A 43 0.73 -11.47 3.00
CA ARG A 43 0.84 -12.32 1.81
C ARG A 43 0.22 -11.65 0.59
N ALA A 44 -0.94 -11.01 0.76
CA ALA A 44 -1.62 -10.37 -0.34
C ALA A 44 -0.94 -9.06 -0.79
N ALA A 45 -0.43 -8.25 0.15
CA ALA A 45 0.38 -7.07 -0.15
C ALA A 45 1.65 -7.43 -0.93
N LEU A 46 2.36 -8.51 -0.56
CA LEU A 46 3.52 -8.97 -1.33
C LEU A 46 3.16 -9.38 -2.76
N LYS A 47 2.01 -10.04 -2.95
CA LYS A 47 1.52 -10.42 -4.28
C LYS A 47 1.18 -9.19 -5.12
N GLU A 48 0.52 -8.20 -4.54
CA GLU A 48 0.19 -6.94 -5.20
C GLU A 48 1.47 -6.19 -5.59
N MET A 49 2.41 -6.02 -4.66
CA MET A 49 3.68 -5.35 -4.92
C MET A 49 4.45 -5.99 -6.09
N ALA A 50 4.39 -7.31 -6.23
CA ALA A 50 5.02 -8.06 -7.32
C ALA A 50 4.25 -8.03 -8.65
N ALA A 51 2.96 -7.68 -8.66
CA ALA A 51 2.11 -7.73 -9.85
C ALA A 51 2.40 -6.62 -10.87
N ALA A 52 3.01 -5.52 -10.44
CA ALA A 52 3.42 -4.41 -11.29
C ALA A 52 4.72 -3.78 -10.77
N PRO A 53 5.44 -2.98 -11.58
CA PRO A 53 6.60 -2.23 -11.09
C PRO A 53 6.22 -1.19 -10.03
N LEU A 54 7.02 -1.09 -8.97
CA LEU A 54 6.95 0.00 -8.01
C LEU A 54 7.72 1.19 -8.55
N GLU A 55 7.26 2.40 -8.27
CA GLU A 55 8.03 3.63 -8.53
C GLU A 55 9.11 3.82 -7.45
N LEU A 56 8.88 3.30 -6.24
CA LEU A 56 9.85 3.28 -5.16
C LEU A 56 9.70 2.01 -4.31
N LEU A 57 10.80 1.31 -4.07
CA LEU A 57 10.90 0.25 -3.07
C LEU A 57 11.80 0.73 -1.92
N VAL A 58 11.24 0.81 -0.71
CA VAL A 58 11.96 1.16 0.51
C VAL A 58 12.39 -0.10 1.24
N VAL A 59 13.69 -0.21 1.55
CA VAL A 59 14.26 -1.33 2.30
C VAL A 59 14.58 -0.87 3.72
N GLY A 60 13.88 -1.42 4.69
CA GLY A 60 14.01 -1.12 6.12
C GLY A 60 12.78 -0.39 6.68
N GLY A 61 12.11 -1.01 7.64
CA GLY A 61 10.92 -0.51 8.35
C GLY A 61 11.24 0.26 9.64
N GLY A 62 12.41 0.90 9.71
CA GLY A 62 12.75 1.86 10.76
C GLY A 62 12.10 3.23 10.51
N ILE A 63 12.32 4.19 11.41
CA ILE A 63 11.69 5.53 11.35
C ILE A 63 12.00 6.26 10.03
N THR A 64 13.23 6.15 9.52
CA THR A 64 13.61 6.75 8.24
C THR A 64 12.86 6.13 7.07
N GLY A 65 12.83 4.80 6.98
CA GLY A 65 12.15 4.11 5.89
C GLY A 65 10.64 4.32 5.92
N ALA A 66 10.03 4.27 7.10
CA ALA A 66 8.60 4.58 7.28
C ALA A 66 8.28 6.03 6.85
N GLY A 67 9.14 7.00 7.21
CA GLY A 67 8.98 8.39 6.81
C GLY A 67 9.09 8.59 5.29
N VAL A 68 10.08 7.96 4.65
CA VAL A 68 10.27 8.00 3.19
C VAL A 68 9.09 7.36 2.48
N ALA A 69 8.65 6.17 2.90
CA ALA A 69 7.52 5.50 2.28
C ALA A 69 6.22 6.32 2.40
N ARG A 70 5.98 6.93 3.57
CA ARG A 70 4.83 7.81 3.79
C ARG A 70 4.89 9.05 2.89
N ASP A 71 6.03 9.73 2.82
CA ASP A 71 6.17 10.93 1.99
C ASP A 71 5.95 10.60 0.51
N ALA A 72 6.56 9.53 0.01
CA ALA A 72 6.39 9.08 -1.37
C ALA A 72 4.94 8.67 -1.68
N ALA A 73 4.28 7.94 -0.77
CA ALA A 73 2.88 7.56 -0.93
C ALA A 73 1.95 8.79 -0.95
N LEU A 74 2.20 9.79 -0.09
CA LEU A 74 1.44 11.05 -0.08
C LEU A 74 1.62 11.88 -1.35
N ARG A 75 2.69 11.65 -2.12
CA ARG A 75 2.92 12.23 -3.44
C ARG A 75 2.26 11.43 -4.57
N GLY A 76 1.51 10.38 -4.24
CA GLY A 76 0.80 9.53 -5.20
C GLY A 76 1.69 8.50 -5.90
N MET A 77 2.90 8.25 -5.40
CA MET A 77 3.77 7.22 -5.98
C MET A 77 3.26 5.82 -5.59
N ARG A 78 3.46 4.84 -6.47
CA ARG A 78 3.30 3.43 -6.14
C ARG A 78 4.51 2.94 -5.35
N VAL A 79 4.37 2.87 -4.02
CA VAL A 79 5.46 2.58 -3.08
C VAL A 79 5.28 1.21 -2.43
N GLY A 80 6.36 0.44 -2.35
CA GLY A 80 6.46 -0.73 -1.50
C GLY A 80 7.48 -0.50 -0.38
N LEU A 81 7.24 -1.08 0.79
CA LEU A 81 8.20 -1.09 1.90
C LEU A 81 8.37 -2.53 2.41
N VAL A 82 9.62 -2.95 2.58
CA VAL A 82 9.96 -4.27 3.14
C VAL A 82 10.85 -4.12 4.36
N GLU A 83 10.56 -4.92 5.38
CA GLU A 83 11.37 -5.05 6.60
C GLU A 83 11.68 -6.54 6.81
N ARG A 84 12.92 -6.84 7.22
CA ARG A 84 13.36 -8.22 7.47
C ARG A 84 12.69 -8.80 8.71
N SER A 85 12.53 -7.99 9.75
CA SER A 85 12.01 -8.40 11.06
C SER A 85 10.63 -7.76 11.31
N ASP A 86 10.41 -7.17 12.48
CA ASP A 86 9.23 -6.37 12.77
C ASP A 86 9.50 -4.88 12.53
N PHE A 87 8.45 -4.08 12.35
CA PHE A 87 8.56 -2.63 12.21
C PHE A 87 9.27 -2.02 13.42
N ALA A 88 10.13 -1.03 13.17
CA ALA A 88 10.96 -0.35 14.17
C ALA A 88 11.92 -1.25 15.00
N SER A 89 12.08 -2.53 14.68
CA SER A 89 12.90 -3.49 15.46
C SER A 89 14.40 -3.18 15.51
N GLY A 90 14.91 -2.30 14.64
CA GLY A 90 16.29 -1.80 14.64
C GLY A 90 16.57 -0.72 15.69
N THR A 91 17.42 0.26 15.37
CA THR A 91 17.74 1.39 16.25
C THR A 91 16.50 2.21 16.65
N SER A 92 15.48 2.25 15.78
CA SER A 92 14.26 3.03 16.02
C SER A 92 13.48 2.65 17.28
N SER A 93 13.63 1.42 17.81
CA SER A 93 13.05 1.01 19.10
C SER A 93 14.00 1.20 20.31
N ARG A 94 15.29 1.44 20.04
CA ARG A 94 16.39 1.49 21.03
C ARG A 94 16.89 2.92 21.28
N SER A 95 15.99 3.89 21.29
CA SER A 95 16.30 5.27 21.69
C SER A 95 16.00 5.51 23.18
N SER A 96 16.44 6.67 23.69
CA SER A 96 15.99 7.24 24.97
C SER A 96 14.49 7.55 25.01
N LYS A 97 13.80 7.51 23.86
CA LYS A 97 12.39 7.85 23.69
C LYS A 97 12.07 9.30 24.07
N ILE A 98 13.07 10.18 23.97
CA ILE A 98 12.96 11.63 24.17
C ILE A 98 13.24 12.32 22.85
N ILE A 99 12.41 13.30 22.50
CA ILE A 99 12.66 14.22 21.40
C ILE A 99 13.30 15.47 22.02
N HIS A 100 14.56 15.74 21.70
CA HIS A 100 15.29 16.92 22.17
C HIS A 100 16.06 17.58 21.01
N GLY A 101 16.39 18.86 21.14
CA GLY A 101 17.13 19.63 20.12
C GLY A 101 18.66 19.58 20.25
N GLY A 102 19.17 18.78 21.19
CA GLY A 102 20.49 18.95 21.79
C GLY A 102 20.34 19.17 23.28
#